data_AF-A0A2H9LWQ8-F1
#
_entry.id   AF-A0A2H9LWQ8-F1
#
_cell.length_a   1.000
_cell.length_b   1.000
_cell.length_c   1.000
_cell.angle_alpha   90.00
_cell.angle_beta   90.00
_cell.angle_gamma   90.00
#
_symmetry.space_group_name_H-M   'P 1'
#
loop_
_entity.id
_entity.type
_entity.pdbx_description
1 polymer ?
#
loop_
_entity_poly.entity_id
_entity_poly.type
_entity_poly.pdbx_seq_one_letter_code
_entity_poly.pdbx_strand_id
1 'polypeptide(L)'
;YSAGVAGKRGNTIWICDSFVCEFAQTYADGICQLLVSKANGHNISTRVIKNVVVRTDAKDVPPLFSQTGMNVLIARGMDAIKTSYDDYSFSLDMKKRAVGVEEAFIDALLLTTLLLHQDNVVLAIFLKKNRKRLNIGKLRELAKRYNVAGELDAMRQALDYAEKVG
;
A
#
# COMPACT_ATOMS: atom_id res chain seq x y z
N TYR A 1 22.68 13.13 18.81
CA TYR A 1 23.36 11.96 18.23
C TYR A 1 22.32 10.94 17.79
N SER A 2 21.85 11.04 16.54
CA SER A 2 21.22 9.93 15.85
C SER A 2 22.32 9.07 15.24
N ALA A 3 22.65 8.01 15.93
CA ALA A 3 23.39 6.89 15.41
C ALA A 3 22.70 5.67 16.00
N GLY A 4 21.86 4.97 15.23
CA GLY A 4 21.32 3.66 15.57
C GLY A 4 22.45 2.64 15.48
N VAL A 5 23.50 2.85 16.27
CA VAL A 5 24.72 2.07 16.34
C VAL A 5 24.39 0.92 17.28
N ALA A 6 24.57 -0.31 16.82
CA ALA A 6 24.64 -1.44 17.71
C ALA A 6 25.74 -1.16 18.74
N GLY A 7 25.33 -0.79 19.95
CA GLY A 7 26.23 -0.45 21.03
C GLY A 7 26.52 -1.69 21.86
N LYS A 8 27.80 -2.06 21.98
CA LYS A 8 28.23 -3.11 22.89
C LYS A 8 28.62 -2.48 24.23
N ARG A 9 27.93 -2.84 25.32
CA ARG A 9 28.30 -2.44 26.69
C ARG A 9 28.63 -3.71 27.48
N GLY A 10 29.92 -3.94 27.70
CA GLY A 10 30.41 -5.22 28.25
C GLY A 10 30.13 -6.39 27.29
N ASN A 11 29.43 -7.42 27.75
CA ASN A 11 29.01 -8.56 26.91
C ASN A 11 27.58 -8.46 26.37
N THR A 12 26.90 -7.32 26.59
CA THR A 12 25.49 -7.14 26.20
C THR A 12 25.39 -6.21 24.99
N ILE A 13 24.71 -6.69 23.94
CA ILE A 13 24.35 -5.88 22.76
C ILE A 13 22.98 -5.27 23.05
N TRP A 14 22.90 -3.94 23.00
CA TRP A 14 21.62 -3.22 23.05
C TRP A 14 21.22 -2.79 21.63
N ILE A 15 19.94 -3.00 21.30
CA ILE A 15 19.34 -2.56 20.03
C ILE A 15 18.45 -1.35 20.33
N CYS A 16 18.59 -0.29 19.54
CA CYS A 16 17.93 0.99 19.79
C CYS A 16 16.40 0.89 19.83
N ASP A 17 15.86 1.76 20.67
CA ASP A 17 14.45 2.09 20.88
C ASP A 17 13.63 2.15 19.58
N SER A 18 12.40 1.64 19.62
CA SER A 18 11.40 1.73 18.55
C SER A 18 11.31 3.12 17.92
N PHE A 19 11.49 4.18 18.70
CA PHE A 19 11.48 5.56 18.21
C PHE A 19 12.62 5.89 17.25
N VAL A 20 13.80 5.27 17.39
CA VAL A 20 14.94 5.48 16.48
C VAL A 20 14.70 4.77 15.15
N CYS A 21 14.06 3.60 15.19
CA CYS A 21 13.62 2.89 13.97
C CYS A 21 12.52 3.67 13.23
N GLU A 22 11.54 4.20 13.97
CA GLU A 22 10.46 5.02 13.42
C GLU A 22 10.99 6.34 12.86
N PHE A 23 11.95 6.98 13.54
CA PHE A 23 12.66 8.15 13.01
C PHE A 23 13.47 7.83 11.75
N ALA A 24 14.20 6.71 11.72
CA ALA A 24 14.95 6.30 10.53
C ALA A 24 14.03 5.93 9.35
N GLN A 25 12.86 5.37 9.62
CA GLN A 25 11.82 5.12 8.62
C GLN A 25 11.23 6.43 8.10
N THR A 26 10.82 7.33 8.99
CA THR A 26 10.31 8.65 8.62
C THR A 26 11.35 9.48 7.87
N TYR A 27 12.63 9.35 8.23
CA TYR A 27 13.76 9.98 7.54
C TYR A 27 14.02 9.36 6.16
N ALA A 28 13.89 8.04 6.01
CA ALA A 28 13.98 7.37 4.71
C ALA A 28 12.78 7.72 3.81
N ASP A 29 11.59 7.83 4.38
CA ASP A 29 10.36 8.28 3.69
C ASP A 29 10.48 9.76 3.27
N GLY A 30 11.07 10.60 4.13
CA GLY A 30 11.41 11.99 3.83
C GLY A 30 12.52 12.14 2.78
N ILE A 31 13.52 11.27 2.77
CA ILE A 31 14.53 11.22 1.70
C ILE A 31 13.91 10.75 0.38
N CYS A 32 12.96 9.81 0.41
CA CYS A 32 12.20 9.44 -0.80
C CYS A 32 11.34 10.61 -1.30
N GLN A 33 10.68 11.37 -0.41
CA GLN A 33 9.96 12.61 -0.77
C GLN A 33 10.91 13.68 -1.36
N LEU A 34 12.11 13.85 -0.80
CA LEU A 34 13.09 14.83 -1.26
C LEU A 34 13.80 14.42 -2.56
N LEU A 35 14.06 13.12 -2.78
CA LEU A 35 14.61 12.62 -4.05
C LEU A 35 13.58 12.69 -5.20
N VAL A 36 12.28 12.74 -4.86
CA VAL A 36 11.16 12.95 -5.78
C VAL A 36 10.90 14.46 -6.03
N SER A 37 11.64 15.38 -5.42
CA SER A 37 11.42 16.83 -5.52
C SER A 37 11.76 17.44 -6.90
N LYS A 38 10.86 17.19 -7.86
CA LYS A 38 10.21 18.21 -8.71
C LYS A 38 8.68 18.03 -8.72
N ALA A 39 8.11 17.26 -7.79
CA ALA A 39 6.67 17.02 -7.73
C ALA A 39 5.94 18.16 -7.00
N ASN A 40 5.36 19.09 -7.77
CA ASN A 40 4.27 19.92 -7.28
C ASN A 40 3.00 19.05 -7.28
N GLY A 41 2.60 18.52 -6.13
CA GLY A 41 1.38 17.70 -6.03
C GLY A 41 1.26 16.83 -4.77
N HIS A 42 0.16 16.08 -4.65
CA HIS A 42 -0.17 15.26 -3.48
C HIS A 42 0.55 13.90 -3.55
N ASN A 43 1.40 13.61 -2.56
CA ASN A 43 2.16 12.37 -2.46
C ASN A 43 1.95 11.71 -1.10
N ILE A 44 1.44 10.48 -1.11
CA ILE A 44 1.27 9.66 0.09
C ILE A 44 1.93 8.33 -0.13
N SER A 45 2.78 7.95 0.82
CA SER A 45 3.51 6.70 0.79
C SER A 45 3.38 5.96 2.11
N THR A 46 3.37 4.65 2.04
CA THR A 46 3.47 3.78 3.20
C THR A 46 4.41 2.63 2.93
N ARG A 47 5.18 2.26 3.95
CA ARG A 47 6.09 1.13 3.87
C ARG A 47 5.44 -0.11 4.47
N VAL A 48 5.47 -1.20 3.70
CA VAL A 48 5.07 -2.54 4.13
C VAL A 48 6.24 -3.50 3.95
N ILE A 49 6.92 -3.83 5.06
CA ILE A 49 8.09 -4.75 5.07
C ILE A 49 9.21 -4.24 4.15
N LYS A 50 9.29 -4.82 2.93
CA LYS A 50 10.28 -4.51 1.88
C LYS A 50 9.65 -3.79 0.69
N ASN A 51 8.36 -3.50 0.73
CA ASN A 51 7.65 -2.78 -0.32
C ASN A 51 7.26 -1.40 0.19
N VAL A 52 7.20 -0.44 -0.71
CA VAL A 52 6.64 0.88 -0.46
C VAL A 52 5.52 1.08 -1.47
N VAL A 53 4.33 1.41 -0.97
CA VAL A 53 3.14 1.72 -1.77
C VAL A 53 3.00 3.24 -1.77
N VAL A 54 2.81 3.82 -2.95
CA VAL A 54 2.81 5.26 -3.18
C VAL A 54 1.61 5.65 -4.02
N ARG A 55 0.92 6.72 -3.63
CA ARG A 55 -0.06 7.44 -4.45
C ARG A 55 0.49 8.82 -4.76
N THR A 56 0.55 9.17 -6.04
CA THR A 56 1.14 10.43 -6.49
C THR A 56 0.50 10.96 -7.78
N ASP A 57 0.46 12.27 -7.94
CA ASP A 57 0.11 12.98 -9.19
C ASP A 57 1.36 13.42 -9.98
N ALA A 58 2.55 12.95 -9.59
CA ALA A 58 3.78 13.24 -10.29
C ALA A 58 3.72 12.78 -11.76
N LYS A 59 4.16 13.65 -12.68
CA LYS A 59 4.20 13.35 -14.12
C LYS A 59 5.24 12.30 -14.48
N ASP A 60 6.35 12.27 -13.76
CA ASP A 60 7.48 11.38 -13.97
C ASP A 60 7.68 10.48 -12.74
N VAL A 61 7.67 9.16 -12.94
CA VAL A 61 7.87 8.16 -11.88
C VAL A 61 9.03 7.25 -12.26
N PRO A 62 9.94 6.90 -11.33
CA PRO A 62 11.12 6.09 -11.65
C PRO A 62 10.77 4.73 -12.29
N PRO A 63 11.58 4.21 -13.24
CA PRO A 63 11.27 2.98 -13.98
C PRO A 63 11.09 1.71 -13.14
N LEU A 64 11.66 1.70 -11.94
CA LEU A 64 11.61 0.59 -10.99
C LEU A 64 10.24 0.44 -10.31
N PHE A 65 9.39 1.47 -10.39
CA PHE A 65 8.06 1.45 -9.84
C PHE A 65 7.15 0.61 -10.74
N SER A 66 6.24 -0.10 -10.10
CA SER A 66 5.24 -0.94 -10.74
C SER A 66 3.87 -0.34 -10.43
N GLN A 67 3.02 -0.17 -11.43
CA GLN A 67 1.65 0.28 -11.17
C GLN A 67 0.94 -0.73 -10.28
N THR A 68 0.18 -0.24 -9.32
CA THR A 68 -0.59 -1.06 -8.38
C THR A 68 -1.97 -0.43 -8.15
N GLY A 69 -2.65 -0.83 -7.09
CA GLY A 69 -3.79 -0.09 -6.56
C GLY A 69 -4.93 0.05 -7.56
N MET A 70 -5.59 1.21 -7.53
CA MET A 70 -6.73 1.51 -8.40
C MET A 70 -6.37 1.48 -9.88
N ASN A 71 -5.14 1.87 -10.25
CA ASN A 71 -4.68 1.89 -11.64
C ASN A 71 -4.72 0.51 -12.30
N VAL A 72 -4.23 -0.51 -11.60
CA VAL A 72 -4.26 -1.89 -12.09
C VAL A 72 -5.68 -2.43 -12.11
N LEU A 73 -6.51 -2.09 -11.11
CA LEU A 73 -7.90 -2.57 -11.04
C LEU A 73 -8.76 -1.97 -12.17
N ILE A 74 -8.61 -0.68 -12.46
CA ILE A 74 -9.27 0.01 -13.60
C ILE A 74 -8.89 -0.67 -14.92
N ALA A 75 -7.59 -0.91 -15.14
CA ALA A 75 -7.11 -1.60 -16.34
C ALA A 75 -7.64 -3.06 -16.46
N ARG A 76 -8.17 -3.63 -15.37
CA ARG A 76 -8.71 -5.00 -15.30
C ARG A 76 -10.24 -5.03 -15.30
N GLY A 77 -10.90 -3.94 -15.68
CA GLY A 77 -12.35 -3.89 -15.84
C GLY A 77 -13.10 -3.43 -14.59
N MET A 78 -12.45 -2.68 -13.69
CA MET A 78 -13.15 -1.93 -12.67
C MET A 78 -13.77 -0.68 -13.29
N ASP A 79 -15.10 -0.56 -13.21
CA ASP A 79 -15.86 0.61 -13.65
C ASP A 79 -15.67 1.76 -12.65
N ALA A 80 -14.53 2.45 -12.73
CA ALA A 80 -14.23 3.62 -11.90
C ALA A 80 -13.72 4.78 -12.76
N ILE A 81 -14.07 6.01 -12.38
CA ILE A 81 -13.50 7.20 -13.00
C ILE A 81 -12.04 7.30 -12.56
N LYS A 82 -11.11 7.32 -13.53
CA LYS A 82 -9.69 7.50 -13.22
C LYS A 82 -9.50 8.85 -12.53
N THR A 83 -8.90 8.84 -11.34
CA THR A 83 -8.56 10.05 -10.60
C THR A 83 -7.34 10.74 -11.20
N SER A 84 -6.99 11.93 -10.70
CA SER A 84 -5.77 12.65 -11.09
C SER A 84 -4.48 12.03 -10.53
N TYR A 85 -4.60 11.01 -9.67
CA TYR A 85 -3.48 10.35 -9.01
C TYR A 85 -3.28 8.96 -9.59
N ASP A 86 -2.03 8.48 -9.55
CA ASP A 86 -1.65 7.13 -9.91
C ASP A 86 -1.01 6.42 -8.69
N ASP A 87 -1.33 5.12 -8.54
CA ASP A 87 -0.88 4.22 -7.49
C ASP A 87 0.29 3.36 -8.00
N TYR A 88 1.36 3.30 -7.21
CA TYR A 88 2.56 2.54 -7.50
C TYR A 88 3.04 1.74 -6.29
N SER A 89 3.77 0.66 -6.57
CA SER A 89 4.58 -0.04 -5.59
C SER A 89 6.01 -0.19 -6.09
N PHE A 90 6.97 -0.14 -5.17
CA PHE A 90 8.35 -0.51 -5.45
C PHE A 90 8.94 -1.30 -4.28
N SER A 91 9.92 -2.14 -4.59
CA SER A 91 10.60 -2.96 -3.58
C SER A 91 11.95 -2.35 -3.21
N LEU A 92 12.30 -2.40 -1.92
CA LEU A 92 13.57 -1.92 -1.38
C LEU A 92 14.77 -2.75 -1.87
N ASP A 93 14.53 -3.93 -2.45
CA ASP A 93 15.56 -4.70 -3.15
C ASP A 93 15.87 -4.18 -4.57
N MET A 94 15.22 -3.07 -4.97
CA MET A 94 15.36 -2.40 -6.26
C MET A 94 14.99 -3.28 -7.46
N LYS A 95 14.23 -4.36 -7.24
CA LYS A 95 13.73 -5.22 -8.33
C LYS A 95 12.30 -4.84 -8.69
N LYS A 96 12.07 -4.63 -9.98
CA LYS A 96 10.72 -4.45 -10.52
C LYS A 96 9.96 -5.78 -10.47
N ARG A 97 8.70 -5.75 -10.04
CA ARG A 97 7.86 -6.94 -9.88
C ARG A 97 6.51 -6.73 -10.55
N ALA A 98 5.98 -7.78 -11.16
CA ALA A 98 4.63 -7.74 -11.69
C ALA A 98 3.64 -7.78 -10.52
N VAL A 99 2.78 -6.76 -10.43
CA VAL A 99 1.73 -6.70 -9.42
C VAL A 99 0.52 -7.49 -9.91
N GLY A 100 0.10 -8.48 -9.12
CA GLY A 100 -1.11 -9.26 -9.38
C GLY A 100 -2.37 -8.51 -8.99
N VAL A 101 -3.54 -8.97 -9.46
CA VAL A 101 -4.83 -8.34 -9.13
C VAL A 101 -5.12 -8.34 -7.63
N GLU A 102 -4.79 -9.42 -6.91
CA GLU A 102 -4.97 -9.46 -5.45
C GLU A 102 -4.03 -8.50 -4.72
N GLU A 103 -2.81 -8.30 -5.21
CA GLU A 103 -1.86 -7.37 -4.61
C GLU A 103 -2.29 -5.93 -4.87
N ALA A 104 -2.69 -5.61 -6.10
CA ALA A 104 -3.28 -4.31 -6.44
C ALA A 104 -4.52 -4.00 -5.60
N PHE A 105 -5.38 -4.99 -5.34
CA PHE A 105 -6.54 -4.82 -4.46
C PHE A 105 -6.14 -4.46 -3.03
N ILE A 106 -5.14 -5.14 -2.48
CA ILE A 106 -4.67 -4.90 -1.10
C ILE A 106 -3.92 -3.58 -0.99
N ASP A 107 -3.13 -3.21 -1.99
CA ASP A 107 -2.45 -1.92 -2.04
C ASP A 107 -3.47 -0.77 -2.12
N ALA A 108 -4.54 -0.92 -2.92
CA ALA A 108 -5.63 0.06 -2.96
C ALA A 108 -6.36 0.15 -1.61
N LEU A 109 -6.69 -1.00 -1.00
CA LEU A 109 -7.33 -1.03 0.32
C LEU A 109 -6.45 -0.34 1.38
N LEU A 110 -5.14 -0.60 1.39
CA LEU A 110 -4.20 0.09 2.26
C LEU A 110 -4.20 1.61 2.05
N LEU A 111 -4.21 2.07 0.80
CA LEU A 111 -4.27 3.52 0.53
C LEU A 111 -5.59 4.15 1.03
N THR A 112 -6.69 3.40 1.08
CA THR A 112 -7.95 3.89 1.68
C THR A 112 -7.94 3.98 3.20
N THR A 113 -7.01 3.34 3.91
CA THR A 113 -6.90 3.48 5.37
C THR A 113 -6.05 4.68 5.78
N LEU A 114 -5.15 5.13 4.90
CA LEU A 114 -4.24 6.25 5.15
C LEU A 114 -4.89 7.62 4.90
N LEU A 115 -6.03 7.64 4.20
CA LEU A 115 -6.78 8.83 3.84
C LEU A 115 -8.28 8.57 4.04
N LEU A 116 -9.05 9.63 4.28
CA LEU A 116 -10.52 9.60 4.23
C LEU A 116 -11.02 9.50 2.77
N HIS A 117 -10.57 8.50 2.01
CA HIS A 117 -10.90 8.34 0.61
C HIS A 117 -12.15 7.47 0.38
N GLN A 118 -12.84 7.78 -0.71
CA GLN A 118 -14.12 7.19 -1.11
C GLN A 118 -13.95 5.89 -1.93
N ASP A 119 -12.72 5.45 -2.20
CA ASP A 119 -12.45 4.28 -3.06
C ASP A 119 -12.98 2.97 -2.44
N ASN A 120 -13.28 2.95 -1.14
CA ASN A 120 -13.84 1.79 -0.43
C ASN A 120 -15.09 1.21 -1.09
N VAL A 121 -15.99 2.07 -1.57
CA VAL A 121 -17.22 1.63 -2.26
C VAL A 121 -16.88 0.93 -3.58
N VAL A 122 -15.94 1.50 -4.32
CA VAL A 122 -15.50 0.97 -5.62
C VAL A 122 -14.77 -0.37 -5.45
N LEU A 123 -13.92 -0.47 -4.43
CA LEU A 123 -13.26 -1.72 -4.05
C LEU A 123 -14.26 -2.80 -3.65
N ALA A 124 -15.29 -2.44 -2.88
CA ALA A 124 -16.35 -3.38 -2.51
C ALA A 124 -17.12 -3.90 -3.74
N ILE A 125 -17.46 -3.02 -4.69
CA ILE A 125 -18.10 -3.42 -5.96
C ILE A 125 -17.19 -4.35 -6.77
N PHE A 126 -15.89 -4.04 -6.86
CA PHE A 126 -14.95 -4.88 -7.57
C PHE A 126 -14.82 -6.27 -6.92
N LEU A 127 -14.72 -6.33 -5.59
CA LEU A 127 -14.66 -7.57 -4.84
C LEU A 127 -15.92 -8.42 -5.08
N LYS A 128 -17.10 -7.81 -5.08
CA LYS A 128 -18.38 -8.49 -5.38
C LYS A 128 -18.39 -9.04 -6.81
N LYS A 129 -18.09 -8.22 -7.80
CA LYS A 129 -18.10 -8.61 -9.24
C LYS A 129 -17.08 -9.71 -9.54
N ASN A 130 -15.92 -9.70 -8.88
CA ASN A 130 -14.80 -10.59 -9.19
C ASN A 130 -14.57 -11.71 -8.15
N ARG A 131 -15.47 -11.88 -7.17
CA ARG A 131 -15.32 -12.85 -6.06
C ARG A 131 -14.95 -14.27 -6.51
N LYS A 132 -15.51 -14.73 -7.64
CA LYS A 132 -15.24 -16.07 -8.21
C LYS A 132 -13.88 -16.20 -8.91
N ARG A 133 -13.28 -15.09 -9.33
CA ARG A 133 -12.01 -15.05 -10.08
C ARG A 133 -10.81 -14.74 -9.19
N LEU A 134 -11.04 -14.09 -8.05
CA LEU A 134 -10.00 -13.72 -7.10
C LEU A 134 -9.58 -14.91 -6.23
N ASN A 135 -8.27 -15.03 -6.00
CA ASN A 135 -7.77 -16.00 -5.03
C ASN A 135 -7.96 -15.48 -3.59
N ILE A 136 -9.02 -15.94 -2.93
CA ILE A 136 -9.38 -15.53 -1.57
C ILE A 136 -8.29 -15.90 -0.54
N GLY A 137 -7.61 -17.02 -0.72
CA GLY A 137 -6.49 -17.43 0.16
C GLY A 137 -5.35 -16.42 0.10
N LYS A 138 -4.96 -16.04 -1.12
CA LYS A 138 -3.92 -15.04 -1.38
C LYS A 138 -4.32 -13.65 -0.87
N LEU A 139 -5.57 -13.23 -1.06
CA LEU A 139 -6.08 -11.96 -0.53
C LEU A 139 -5.95 -11.90 1.00
N ARG A 140 -6.31 -12.98 1.71
CA ARG A 140 -6.17 -13.04 3.18
C ARG A 140 -4.72 -12.99 3.63
N GLU A 141 -3.82 -13.70 2.93
CA GLU A 141 -2.39 -13.67 3.22
C GLU A 141 -1.81 -12.26 3.03
N LEU A 142 -2.12 -11.62 1.90
CA LEU A 142 -1.69 -10.26 1.60
C LEU A 142 -2.28 -9.24 2.57
N ALA A 143 -3.57 -9.33 2.90
CA ALA A 143 -4.20 -8.42 3.86
C ALA A 143 -3.53 -8.47 5.24
N LYS A 144 -3.16 -9.66 5.72
CA LYS A 144 -2.38 -9.80 6.96
C LYS A 144 -1.00 -9.17 6.82
N ARG A 145 -0.31 -9.44 5.71
CA ARG A 145 1.03 -8.90 5.43
C ARG A 145 1.04 -7.37 5.38
N TYR A 146 -0.02 -6.77 4.84
CA TYR A 146 -0.19 -5.33 4.68
C TYR A 146 -0.94 -4.68 5.84
N ASN A 147 -1.26 -5.45 6.89
CA ASN A 147 -1.98 -5.01 8.09
C ASN A 147 -3.35 -4.35 7.79
N VAL A 148 -4.06 -4.87 6.79
CA VAL A 148 -5.42 -4.44 6.38
C VAL A 148 -6.46 -5.56 6.47
N ALA A 149 -6.20 -6.54 7.34
CA ALA A 149 -7.05 -7.72 7.46
C ALA A 149 -8.44 -7.39 8.05
N GLY A 150 -8.53 -6.41 8.95
CA GLY A 150 -9.79 -5.99 9.57
C GLY A 150 -10.69 -5.28 8.57
N GLU A 151 -10.11 -4.43 7.73
CA GLU A 151 -10.77 -3.65 6.69
C GLU A 151 -11.30 -4.56 5.58
N LEU A 152 -10.51 -5.56 5.18
CA LEU A 152 -10.95 -6.57 4.23
C LEU A 152 -12.15 -7.36 4.78
N ASP A 153 -12.13 -7.74 6.05
CA ASP A 153 -13.21 -8.50 6.66
C ASP A 153 -14.48 -7.65 6.82
N ALA A 154 -14.36 -6.41 7.31
CA ALA A 154 -15.45 -5.46 7.41
C ALA A 154 -16.13 -5.22 6.04
N MET A 155 -15.34 -5.03 4.98
CA MET A 155 -15.86 -4.87 3.62
C MET A 155 -16.64 -6.10 3.16
N ARG A 156 -16.13 -7.31 3.43
CA ARG A 156 -16.82 -8.55 3.09
C ARG A 156 -18.13 -8.73 3.85
N GLN A 157 -18.12 -8.47 5.15
CA GLN A 157 -19.32 -8.57 5.99
C GLN A 157 -20.41 -7.58 5.51
N ALA A 158 -20.03 -6.35 5.17
CA ALA A 158 -20.96 -5.36 4.61
C ALA A 158 -21.59 -5.82 3.28
N LEU A 159 -20.79 -6.43 2.40
CA LEU A 159 -21.28 -6.98 1.13
C LEU A 159 -22.22 -8.17 1.34
N ASP A 160 -21.85 -9.13 2.21
CA ASP A 160 -22.67 -10.30 2.52
C ASP A 160 -24.00 -9.89 3.21
N TYR A 161 -24.02 -8.81 4.00
CA TYR A 161 -25.25 -8.26 4.57
C TYR A 161 -26.16 -7.65 3.49
N ALA A 162 -25.60 -6.81 2.61
CA ALA A 162 -26.36 -6.18 1.53
C ALA A 162 -27.01 -7.20 0.57
N GLU A 163 -26.38 -8.36 0.35
CA GLU A 163 -26.94 -9.46 -0.44
C GLU A 163 -28.07 -10.23 0.25
N LYS A 164 -28.19 -10.16 1.58
CA LYS A 164 -29.26 -10.84 2.34
C LYS A 164 -30.51 -10.00 2.50
N VAL A 165 -30.38 -8.67 2.42
CA VAL A 165 -31.47 -7.71 2.65
C VAL A 165 -32.14 -7.26 1.35
N GLY A 166 -31.43 -7.34 0.22
CA GLY A 166 -31.98 -7.08 -1.13
C GLY A 166 -32.44 -8.35 -1.81
#